data_AF-Q9LQ39-F1
#
_entry.id   AF-Q9LQ39-F1
#
_cell.length_a   1.000
_cell.length_b   1.000
_cell.length_c   1.000
_cell.angle_alpha   90.00
_cell.angle_beta   90.00
_cell.angle_gamma   90.00
#
_symmetry.space_group_name_H-M   'P 1'
#
loop_
_entity.id
_entity.type
_entity.pdbx_description
1 polymer ?
#
loop_
_entity_poly.entity_id
_entity_poly.type
_entity_poly.pdbx_seq_one_letter_code
_entity_poly.pdbx_strand_id
1 'polypeptide(L)' 'MGNWTFRLGDTYQDTKQKALTCIYSFPGVISVRYNPQMNAFCVFGEGINEAEIQRKVDEIYNPNKESWSLVCCTPE' A
#
# COMPACT_ATOMS: atom_id res chain seq x y z
N MET A 1 -16.19 8.91 6.42
CA MET A 1 -15.50 7.65 6.75
C MET A 1 -15.80 6.56 5.72
N GLY A 2 -14.80 5.78 5.33
CA GLY A 2 -14.91 4.69 4.35
C GLY A 2 -14.13 3.43 4.74
N ASN A 3 -14.36 2.34 4.01
CA ASN A 3 -13.60 1.10 4.12
C ASN A 3 -12.94 0.80 2.77
N TRP A 4 -11.64 0.55 2.80
CA TRP A 4 -10.82 0.32 1.62
C TRP A 4 -10.08 -1.00 1.75
N THR A 5 -9.87 -1.68 0.62
CA THR A 5 -9.19 -2.98 0.60
C THR A 5 -7.97 -2.88 -0.29
N PHE A 6 -6.78 -3.06 0.29
CA PHE A 6 -5.50 -3.08 -0.41
C PHE A 6 -4.98 -4.50 -0.50
N ARG A 7 -4.92 -5.06 -1.71
CA ARG A 7 -4.40 -6.42 -1.93
C ARG A 7 -2.88 -6.42 -1.80
N LEU A 8 -2.37 -7.48 -1.19
CA LEU A 8 -0.95 -7.70 -1.00
C LEU A 8 -0.40 -8.59 -2.11
N GLY A 9 0.81 -8.27 -2.58
CA GLY A 9 1.48 -9.02 -3.65
C GLY A 9 2.00 -10.39 -3.20
N ASP A 10 2.21 -10.58 -1.89
CA ASP A 10 2.68 -11.83 -1.30
C ASP A 10 2.15 -11.98 0.15
N THR A 11 2.42 -13.11 0.78
CA THR A 11 2.07 -13.48 2.16
C THR A 11 3.25 -13.41 3.15
N TYR A 12 4.49 -13.13 2.70
CA TYR A 12 5.65 -13.02 3.57
C TYR A 12 5.41 -12.04 4.73
N GLN A 13 5.76 -12.48 5.95
CA GLN A 13 5.44 -11.75 7.17
C GLN A 13 6.19 -10.42 7.26
N ASP A 14 7.44 -10.34 6.80
CA ASP A 14 8.23 -9.12 6.76
C ASP A 14 7.64 -8.03 5.84
N THR A 15 7.28 -8.38 4.61
CA THR A 15 6.65 -7.43 3.68
C THR A 15 5.26 -7.02 4.16
N LYS A 16 4.52 -7.94 4.78
CA LYS A 16 3.23 -7.63 5.42
C LYS A 16 3.39 -6.63 6.55
N GLN A 17 4.38 -6.80 7.44
CA GLN A 17 4.62 -5.87 8.54
C GLN A 17 5.06 -4.48 8.03
N LYS A 18 5.89 -4.44 6.97
CA LYS A 18 6.26 -3.18 6.30
C LYS A 18 5.05 -2.49 5.68
N ALA A 19 4.21 -3.22 4.95
CA ALA A 19 2.99 -2.69 4.35
C ALA A 19 2.00 -2.20 5.41
N LEU A 20 1.82 -2.94 6.51
CA LEU A 20 0.99 -2.51 7.63
C LEU A 20 1.47 -1.19 8.24
N THR A 21 2.78 -1.10 8.51
CA THR A 21 3.41 0.11 9.07
C THR A 21 3.28 1.29 8.12
N CYS A 22 3.47 1.05 6.82
CA CYS A 22 3.30 2.05 5.78
C CYS A 22 1.85 2.57 5.74
N ILE A 23 0.84 1.69 5.74
CA ILE A 23 -0.56 2.09 5.75
C ILE A 23 -0.89 2.95 6.98
N TYR A 24 -0.47 2.54 8.17
CA TYR A 24 -0.71 3.33 9.40
C TYR A 24 -0.04 4.70 9.40
N SER A 25 0.98 4.92 8.56
CA SER A 25 1.65 6.22 8.45
C SER A 25 0.86 7.26 7.64
N PHE A 26 -0.21 6.84 6.95
CA PHE A 26 -1.02 7.76 6.15
C PHE A 26 -2.00 8.57 7.00
N PRO A 27 -2.17 9.87 6.71
CA PRO A 27 -3.20 10.68 7.35
C PRO A 27 -4.59 10.13 7.03
N GLY A 28 -5.47 10.19 8.02
CA GLY A 28 -6.85 9.74 7.88
C GLY A 28 -7.09 8.25 8.16
N VAL A 29 -6.03 7.42 8.26
CA VAL A 29 -6.17 6.01 8.65
C VAL A 29 -6.50 5.91 10.14
N ILE A 30 -7.62 5.25 10.45
CA ILE A 30 -8.10 5.04 11.84
C ILE A 30 -7.79 3.61 12.29
N SER A 31 -8.02 2.62 11.42
CA SER A 31 -7.70 1.23 11.73
C SER A 31 -7.38 0.42 10.49
N VAL A 32 -6.57 -0.61 10.68
CA VAL A 32 -6.19 -1.56 9.62
C VAL A 32 -6.39 -2.98 10.14
N ARG A 33 -7.09 -3.82 9.36
CA ARG A 33 -7.27 -5.24 9.64
C ARG A 33 -6.74 -6.07 8.48
N TYR A 34 -6.01 -7.13 8.79
CA TYR A 34 -5.62 -8.11 7.79
C TYR A 34 -6.77 -9.09 7.52
N ASN A 35 -7.13 -9.26 6.25
CA ASN A 35 -8.02 -10.31 5.79
C ASN A 35 -7.19 -11.42 5.13
N PRO A 36 -6.96 -12.55 5.82
CA PRO A 36 -6.15 -13.65 5.30
C PRO A 36 -6.78 -14.34 4.09
N GLN A 37 -8.11 -14.37 3.97
CA GLN A 37 -8.79 -15.02 2.85
C GLN A 37 -8.55 -14.28 1.53
N MET A 38 -8.42 -12.95 1.58
CA MET A 38 -8.16 -12.13 0.41
C MET A 38 -6.68 -11.76 0.23
N ASN A 39 -5.84 -12.16 1.17
CA ASN A 39 -4.48 -11.63 1.35
C ASN A 39 -4.43 -10.10 1.19
N ALA A 40 -5.24 -9.39 1.98
CA ALA A 40 -5.45 -7.95 1.82
C ALA A 40 -5.55 -7.24 3.18
N PHE A 41 -5.25 -5.94 3.18
CA PHE A 41 -5.56 -5.07 4.31
C PHE A 41 -6.88 -4.32 4.07
N CYS A 42 -7.81 -4.49 5.01
CA CYS A 42 -9.00 -3.67 5.14
C CYS A 42 -8.65 -2.44 6.01
N VAL A 43 -8.70 -1.27 5.41
CA VAL A 43 -8.36 0.01 6.04
C VAL A 43 -9.63 0.79 6.24
N PHE A 44 -9.83 1.30 7.45
CA PHE A 44 -10.92 2.19 7.80
C PHE A 44 -10.37 3.56 8.19
N GLY A 45 -11.07 4.60 7.76
CA GLY A 45 -10.66 5.98 8.07
C GLY A 45 -11.41 7.02 7.24
N GLU A 46 -10.85 8.22 7.17
CA GLU A 46 -11.47 9.38 6.52
C GLU A 46 -10.43 10.27 5.84
N GLY A 47 -10.73 10.75 4.62
CA GLY A 47 -9.78 11.57 3.86
C GLY A 47 -8.57 10.80 3.35
N ILE A 48 -8.69 9.47 3.22
CA ILE A 48 -7.57 8.62 2.81
C ILE A 48 -7.36 8.71 1.29
N ASN A 49 -6.11 8.92 0.86
CA ASN A 49 -5.74 8.82 -0.54
C ASN A 49 -5.46 7.36 -0.93
N GLU A 50 -6.49 6.65 -1.36
CA GLU A 50 -6.43 5.23 -1.71
C GLU A 50 -5.37 4.93 -2.76
N ALA A 51 -5.26 5.77 -3.79
CA ALA A 51 -4.32 5.56 -4.88
C ALA A 51 -2.87 5.60 -4.39
N GLU A 52 -2.57 6.51 -3.46
CA GLU A 52 -1.24 6.65 -2.88
C GLU A 52 -0.89 5.48 -1.94
N ILE A 53 -1.86 5.02 -1.14
CA ILE A 53 -1.68 3.82 -0.31
C ILE A 53 -1.42 2.60 -1.17
N GLN A 54 -2.27 2.34 -2.19
CA GLN A 54 -2.09 1.19 -3.06
C GLN A 54 -0.73 1.24 -3.77
N ARG A 55 -0.31 2.41 -4.25
CA ARG A 55 1.02 2.61 -4.87
C ARG A 55 2.15 2.24 -3.90
N LYS A 56 2.11 2.73 -2.67
CA LYS A 56 3.14 2.44 -1.66
C LYS A 56 3.14 0.97 -1.22
N VAL A 57 1.96 0.36 -1.13
CA VAL A 57 1.85 -1.09 -0.89
C VAL A 57 2.49 -1.86 -2.05
N ASP A 58 2.17 -1.51 -3.30
CA ASP A 58 2.78 -2.11 -4.48
C ASP A 58 4.32 -1.92 -4.52
N GLU A 59 4.85 -0.75 -4.14
CA GLU A 59 6.30 -0.51 -4.00
C GLU A 59 6.96 -1.47 -3.00
N ILE A 60 6.29 -1.79 -1.88
CA ILE A 60 6.84 -2.70 -0.86
C ILE A 60 6.91 -4.14 -1.37
N TYR A 61 5.89 -4.59 -2.12
CA TYR A 61 5.85 -5.94 -2.67
C TYR A 61 6.62 -6.08 -3.98
N ASN A 62 6.82 -4.98 -4.71
CA ASN A 62 7.57 -4.97 -5.95
C ASN A 62 8.45 -3.71 -6.02
N PRO A 63 9.57 -3.68 -5.28
CA PRO A 63 10.45 -2.51 -5.21
C PRO A 63 11.04 -2.14 -6.58
N ASN A 64 11.07 -3.07 -7.54
CA ASN A 64 11.55 -2.82 -8.90
C ASN A 64 10.53 -2.18 -9.84
N LYS A 65 9.24 -2.05 -9.45
CA LYS A 65 8.21 -1.48 -10.32
C LYS A 65 8.39 0.03 -10.55
N GLU A 66 8.97 0.76 -9.61
CA GLU A 66 9.26 2.20 -9.79
C GLU A 66 10.58 2.48 -10.52
N SER A 67 11.46 1.49 -10.70
CA SER A 67 12.73 1.73 -11.41
C SER A 67 12.55 1.95 -12.92
N TRP A 68 11.36 1.70 -13.49
CA TRP A 68 11.09 1.94 -14.93
C TRP A 68 10.21 3.15 -15.25
N SER A 69 9.57 3.80 -14.26
CA SER A 69 8.71 4.98 -14.51
C SER A 69 9.38 6.34 -14.32
N LEU A 70 10.69 6.37 -14.01
CA LEU A 70 11.46 7.61 -13.85
C LEU A 70 12.47 7.87 -14.98
N VAL A 71 12.42 7.12 -16.09
CA VAL A 71 13.38 7.24 -17.22
C VAL A 71 12.83 8.06 -18.41
N CYS A 72 11.69 8.75 -18.29
CA CYS A 72 11.12 9.53 -19.42
C CYS A 72 10.94 11.05 -19.17
N CYS A 73 11.56 11.62 -18.14
CA CYS A 73 11.58 13.07 -17.92
C CYS A 73 12.99 13.62 -17.74
N THR A 74 13.88 13.39 -18.73
CA THR A 74 15.03 14.26 -18.99
C THR A 74 15.46 14.08 -20.44
N PRO A 75 15.14 15.03 -21.34
CA PRO A 75 15.95 15.28 -22.51
C PRO A 75 17.14 16.15 -22.06
N GLU A 76 18.33 15.55 -22.00
CA GLU A 76 19.60 16.27 -22.15
C GLU A 76 20.28 15.81 -23.44
#